data_AF-A0A1Y5RMU7-F1
#
_entry.id   AF-A0A1Y5RMU7-F1
#
_cell.length_a   1.000
_cell.length_b   1.000
_cell.length_c   1.000
_cell.angle_alpha   90.00
_cell.angle_beta   90.00
_cell.angle_gamma   90.00
#
_symmetry.space_group_name_H-M   'P 1'
#
loop_
_entity.id
_entity.type
_entity.pdbx_description
1 polymer ?
#
loop_
_entity_poly.entity_id
_entity_poly.type
_entity_poly.pdbx_seq_one_letter_code
_entity_poly.pdbx_strand_id
1 'polypeptide(L)' 'MLGPRWLMKMSMWARNPPPLKKVLFVFGIIAVCLALFAVERLVGWPDWATVNRMQGRPLR' A
#
# COMPACT_ATOMS: atom_id res chain seq x y z
N MET A 1 16.67 -1.93 -14.40
CA MET A 1 16.38 -2.14 -15.83
C MET A 1 15.17 -3.08 -15.93
N LEU A 2 14.05 -2.64 -16.51
CA LEU A 2 12.91 -3.53 -16.74
C LEU A 2 13.33 -4.59 -17.79
N GLY A 3 13.73 -5.76 -17.31
CA GLY A 3 14.12 -6.86 -18.19
C GLY A 3 12.90 -7.46 -18.90
N PRO A 4 13.09 -8.19 -20.02
CA PRO A 4 12.03 -8.86 -20.78
C PRO A 4 11.09 -9.73 -19.92
N ARG A 5 11.62 -10.25 -18.81
CA ARG A 5 10.88 -11.05 -17.82
C ARG A 5 9.69 -10.29 -17.19
N TRP A 6 9.82 -8.98 -16.96
CA TRP A 6 8.73 -8.16 -16.40
C TRP A 6 7.60 -7.97 -17.41
N LEU A 7 7.93 -7.70 -18.68
CA LEU A 7 6.97 -7.60 -19.77
C LEU A 7 6.19 -8.91 -19.98
N MET A 8 6.89 -10.05 -19.97
CA MET A 8 6.24 -11.36 -20.06
C MET A 8 5.27 -11.61 -18.91
N LYS A 9 5.62 -11.20 -17.69
CA LYS A 9 4.77 -11.37 -16.50
C LYS A 9 3.49 -10.50 -16.57
N MET A 10 3.60 -9.28 -17.11
CA MET A 10 2.43 -8.41 -17.37
C MET A 10 1.55 -8.98 -18.48
N SER A 11 2.13 -9.50 -19.56
CA SER A 11 1.39 -10.15 -20.65
C SER A 11 0.63 -11.39 -20.16
N MET A 12 1.23 -12.17 -19.27
CA MET A 12 0.58 -13.32 -18.63
C MET A 12 -0.61 -12.90 -17.75
N TRP A 13 -0.51 -11.78 -17.04
CA TRP A 13 -1.62 -11.22 -16.26
C TRP A 13 -2.79 -10.78 -17.13
N ALA A 14 -2.55 -10.23 -18.32
CA ALA A 14 -3.61 -9.86 -19.26
C ALA A 14 -4.32 -11.09 -19.86
N ARG A 15 -3.57 -12.19 -20.08
CA ARG A 15 -4.09 -13.42 -20.68
C ARG A 15 -4.79 -14.34 -19.68
N ASN A 16 -4.27 -14.41 -18.45
CA ASN A 16 -4.82 -15.24 -17.39
C ASN A 16 -4.92 -14.40 -16.12
N PRO A 17 -5.98 -13.57 -16.00
CA PRO A 17 -6.10 -12.66 -14.88
C PRO A 17 -6.15 -13.43 -13.56
N PRO A 18 -5.47 -12.94 -12.51
CA PRO A 18 -5.62 -13.51 -11.19
C PRO A 18 -7.10 -13.48 -10.76
N PRO A 19 -7.53 -14.42 -9.92
CA PRO A 19 -8.94 -14.53 -9.53
C PRO A 19 -9.45 -13.21 -8.94
N LEU A 20 -10.61 -12.76 -9.43
CA LEU A 20 -11.26 -11.50 -9.04
C LEU A 20 -11.31 -11.28 -7.52
N LYS A 21 -11.49 -12.35 -6.73
CA LYS A 21 -11.49 -12.31 -5.27
C LYS A 21 -10.20 -11.72 -4.69
N LYS A 22 -9.03 -12.07 -5.24
CA LYS A 22 -7.73 -11.53 -4.80
C LYS A 22 -7.57 -10.07 -5.18
N VAL A 23 -8.00 -9.70 -6.38
CA VAL A 23 -7.95 -8.30 -6.86
C VAL A 23 -8.82 -7.42 -5.97
N LEU A 24 -10.06 -7.85 -5.70
CA LEU A 24 -11.00 -7.11 -4.86
C LEU A 24 -10.52 -7.00 -3.41
N PHE A 25 -9.87 -8.05 -2.88
CA PHE A 25 -9.26 -8.03 -1.55
C PHE A 25 -8.16 -6.96 -1.45
N VAL A 26 -7.23 -6.94 -2.42
CA VAL A 26 -6.16 -5.93 -2.46
C VAL A 26 -6.75 -4.53 -2.66
N PHE A 27 -7.75 -4.38 -3.54
CA PHE A 27 -8.41 -3.10 -3.77
C PHE A 27 -9.14 -2.59 -2.53
N GLY A 28 -9.77 -3.49 -1.76
CA GLY A 28 -10.37 -3.17 -0.47
C GLY A 28 -9.36 -2.68 0.56
N ILE A 29 -8.20 -3.34 0.66
CA ILE A 29 -7.10 -2.88 1.53
C ILE A 29 -6.63 -1.49 1.11
N ILE A 30 -6.40 -1.27 -0.18
CA ILE A 30 -5.97 0.03 -0.71
C ILE A 30 -7.02 1.11 -0.39
N ALA A 31 -8.30 0.81 -0.58
CA ALA A 31 -9.39 1.74 -0.26
C ALA A 31 -9.40 2.10 1.24
N VAL A 32 -9.18 1.13 2.13
CA VAL A 32 -9.07 1.38 3.58
C VAL A 32 -7.87 2.26 3.90
N CYS A 33 -6.68 1.99 3.33
CA CYS A 33 -5.50 2.84 3.52
C CYS A 33 -5.72 4.26 3.00
N LEU A 34 -6.34 4.42 1.83
CA LEU A 34 -6.65 5.73 1.25
C LEU A 34 -7.69 6.49 2.08
N ALA A 35 -8.70 5.78 2.60
CA ALA A 35 -9.68 6.37 3.50
C ALA A 35 -9.03 6.87 4.80
N LEU A 36 -8.16 6.05 5.42
CA LEU A 36 -7.36 6.45 6.57
C LEU A 36 -6.50 7.68 6.28
N PHE A 37 -5.80 7.69 5.15
CA PHE A 37 -4.98 8.83 4.74
C PHE A 37 -5.81 10.10 4.49
N ALA A 38 -6.98 9.97 3.86
CA ALA A 38 -7.89 11.08 3.64
C ALA A 38 -8.41 11.63 4.97
N VAL A 39 -8.75 10.76 5.92
CA VAL A 39 -9.17 11.15 7.27
C VAL A 39 -8.03 11.88 8.01
N GLU A 40 -6.80 11.38 7.95
CA GLU A 40 -5.63 12.02 8.55
C GLU A 40 -5.40 13.43 7.99
N ARG A 41 -5.56 13.60 6.68
CA ARG A 41 -5.32 14.88 5.99
C ARG A 41 -6.43 15.92 6.20
N LEU A 42 -7.67 15.49 6.47
CA LEU A 42 -8.83 16.37 6.61
C LEU A 42 -9.17 16.72 8.06
N VAL A 43 -8.98 15.79 9.00
CA VAL A 43 -9.36 15.97 10.42
C VAL A 43 -8.13 16.27 11.29
N GLY A 44 -6.92 15.93 10.83
CA GLY A 44 -5.72 15.91 11.67
C GLY A 44 -5.72 14.68 12.58
N TRP A 45 -4.53 14.16 12.88
CA TRP A 45 -4.40 12.93 13.63
C TRP A 45 -4.49 13.21 15.15
N PRO A 46 -5.35 12.50 15.89
CA PRO A 46 -5.53 12.74 17.31
C PRO A 46 -4.32 12.26 18.14
N ASP A 47 -4.10 12.84 19.31
CA ASP A 47 -2.93 12.56 20.17
C ASP A 47 -2.76 11.07 20.55
N TRP A 48 -3.85 10.29 20.57
CA TRP A 48 -3.81 8.85 20.82
C TRP A 48 -3.27 8.02 19.65
N ALA A 49 -3.29 8.58 18.43
CA ALA A 49 -2.79 7.94 17.23
C ALA A 49 -1.38 8.42 16.87
N THR A 50 -1.00 9.64 17.28
CA THR A 50 0.33 10.24 17.03
C THR A 50 1.48 9.25 17.29
N VAL A 51 2.25 8.95 16.24
CA VAL A 51 3.45 8.12 16.34
C VAL A 51 4.52 8.91 17.08
N ASN A 52 4.79 8.53 18.32
CA ASN A 52 5.99 8.97 19.03
C ASN A 52 7.19 8.49 18.22
N ARG A 53 7.93 9.40 17.57
CA ARG A 53 9.19 9.07 16.92
C ARG A 53 10.08 8.41 17.96
N MET A 54 10.34 7.12 17.79
CA MET A 54 11.38 6.44 18.57
C MET A 54 12.69 7.12 18.20
N GLN A 55 13.19 7.96 19.10
CA GLN A 55 14.43 8.67 18.92
C GLN A 55 15.54 7.62 18.90
N GLY A 56 15.99 7.27 17.69
CA GLY A 56 17.01 6.28 17.46
C GLY A 56 18.22 6.60 18.33
N ARG A 57 18.57 5.66 19.19
CA ARG A 57 19.77 5.70 20.04
C ARG A 57 20.97 6.05 19.15
N PRO A 58 21.71 7.15 19.40
CA PRO A 58 22.92 7.42 18.63
C PRO A 58 23.88 6.26 18.88
N LEU A 59 24.14 5.46 17.85
CA LEU A 59 25.20 4.45 17.86
C LEU A 59 26.51 5.24 17.80
N ARG A 60 27.16 5.33 18.96
CA ARG A 60 28.44 6.00 19.17
C ARG A 60 29.60 5.09 18.78
#